data_AF-A0A662IHB0-F1
#
_entry.id   AF-A0A662IHB0-F1
#
_cell.length_a   1.000
_cell.length_b   1.000
_cell.length_c   1.000
_cell.angle_alpha   90.00
_cell.angle_beta   90.00
_cell.angle_gamma   90.00
#
_symmetry.space_group_name_H-M   'P 1'
#
loop_
_entity.id
_entity.type
_entity.pdbx_description
1 polymer ?
#
loop_
_entity_poly.entity_id
_entity_poly.type
_entity_poly.pdbx_seq_one_letter_code
_entity_poly.pdbx_strand_id
1 'polypeptide(L)'
;MPSTRGLAEYYKRYSFSFPSTKRLMVLNAGLALLQAIATVLLCTEVFYYLIIFWALNWFSMAFLYKISPILFSPRRLAGFLFTTSLYTSILLVISIPLRKPLLAVLLGLQFSAVLTCLVTIFLTSQRTSLRLCLILINTTLVVLISVLYNTTLPLYYVLSLPIITTTLLFIKKVGSRTVGVNGLDLFRGYVNAFLADNPRPLERIFERRGITVEKRISIVLFKNDKKPLGCFIIPEVHPGPFRRVGGSSLPYILSSELRKGYGLITMVFHGPSTHAENPVSLSECLKISRQVSDLINECCLEKPEKVCSPVRRESSVIECFAIKFGKEKGLFFIDSFSEGLEDLSGEFTEILQKRKLEVILVDSHSSYISSDLNRPLTPETRLGKLVLKCLEDLANL
;
A
#
# COMPACT_ATOMS: atom_id res chain seq x y z
N MET A 1 -13.96 -21.69 -13.23
CA MET A 1 -13.40 -20.62 -12.38
C MET A 1 -12.04 -20.21 -12.94
N PRO A 2 -11.72 -18.92 -13.07
CA PRO A 2 -10.37 -18.51 -13.42
C PRO A 2 -9.41 -19.11 -12.38
N SER A 3 -8.35 -19.77 -12.83
CA SER A 3 -7.27 -20.13 -11.90
C SER A 3 -6.76 -18.85 -11.24
N THR A 4 -6.29 -18.92 -9.99
CA THR A 4 -5.63 -17.78 -9.30
C THR A 4 -4.55 -17.15 -10.18
N ARG A 5 -3.92 -17.95 -11.04
CA ARG A 5 -2.97 -17.53 -12.07
C ARG A 5 -3.60 -16.68 -13.18
N GLY A 6 -4.79 -17.04 -13.67
CA GLY A 6 -5.53 -16.25 -14.67
C GLY A 6 -5.99 -14.89 -14.13
N LEU A 7 -6.45 -14.83 -12.88
CA LEU A 7 -6.76 -13.57 -12.18
C LEU A 7 -5.50 -12.70 -12.01
N ALA A 8 -4.38 -13.29 -11.58
CA ALA A 8 -3.13 -12.56 -11.46
C ALA A 8 -2.63 -11.99 -12.81
N GLU A 9 -2.77 -12.75 -13.90
CA GLU A 9 -2.41 -12.26 -15.24
C GLU A 9 -3.33 -11.15 -15.74
N TYR A 10 -4.63 -11.23 -15.46
CA TYR A 10 -5.60 -10.17 -15.76
C TYR A 10 -5.20 -8.84 -15.09
N TYR A 11 -5.01 -8.85 -13.77
CA TYR A 11 -4.62 -7.62 -13.04
C TYR A 11 -3.23 -7.11 -13.41
N LYS A 12 -2.31 -7.99 -13.84
CA LYS A 12 -0.99 -7.60 -14.32
C LYS A 12 -1.04 -6.78 -15.61
N ARG A 13 -2.08 -6.90 -16.43
CA ARG A 13 -2.27 -6.06 -17.63
C ARG A 13 -2.57 -4.61 -17.27
N TYR A 14 -3.27 -4.39 -16.16
CA TYR A 14 -3.65 -3.05 -15.66
C TYR A 14 -2.63 -2.47 -14.67
N SER A 15 -1.66 -3.27 -14.22
CA SER A 15 -0.60 -2.85 -13.31
C SER A 15 0.68 -2.55 -14.08
N PHE A 16 1.23 -1.35 -13.94
CA PHE A 16 2.53 -1.01 -14.54
C PHE A 16 3.60 -1.99 -14.06
N SER A 17 4.12 -2.81 -14.97
CA SER A 17 5.18 -3.76 -14.66
C SER A 17 6.48 -3.30 -15.30
N PHE A 18 7.51 -3.10 -14.49
CA PHE A 18 8.84 -2.73 -14.96
C PHE A 18 9.38 -3.81 -15.94
N PRO A 19 10.35 -3.55 -16.82
CA PRO A 19 10.98 -4.63 -17.58
C PRO A 19 11.66 -5.66 -16.65
N SER A 20 11.89 -6.89 -17.15
CA SER A 20 12.60 -7.91 -16.38
C SER A 20 14.07 -7.53 -16.19
N THR A 21 14.74 -8.05 -15.14
CA THR A 21 16.16 -7.77 -14.90
C THR A 21 17.02 -8.12 -16.11
N LYS A 22 16.76 -9.25 -16.77
CA LYS A 22 17.46 -9.66 -18.00
C LYS A 22 17.32 -8.61 -19.11
N ARG A 23 16.09 -8.13 -19.37
CA ARG A 23 15.84 -7.08 -20.38
C ARG A 23 16.56 -5.78 -20.02
N LEU A 24 16.51 -5.36 -18.75
CA LEU A 24 17.23 -4.15 -18.31
C LEU A 24 18.74 -4.29 -18.45
N MET A 25 19.31 -5.46 -18.17
CA MET A 25 20.74 -5.70 -18.36
C MET A 25 21.14 -5.65 -19.83
N VAL A 26 20.32 -6.22 -20.73
CA VAL A 26 20.53 -6.12 -22.18
C VAL A 26 20.44 -4.67 -22.64
N LEU A 27 19.45 -3.89 -22.17
CA LEU A 27 19.33 -2.48 -22.48
C LEU A 27 20.52 -1.66 -21.97
N ASN A 28 20.98 -1.91 -20.75
CA ASN A 28 22.18 -1.27 -20.21
C ASN A 28 23.43 -1.61 -21.02
N ALA A 29 23.61 -2.88 -21.42
CA ALA A 29 24.72 -3.30 -22.28
C ALA A 29 24.63 -2.62 -23.66
N GLY A 30 23.44 -2.50 -24.24
CA GLY A 30 23.21 -1.76 -25.48
C GLY A 30 23.56 -0.28 -25.36
N LEU A 31 23.18 0.37 -24.26
CA LEU A 31 23.55 1.77 -23.99
C LEU A 31 25.06 1.93 -23.77
N ALA A 32 25.69 1.01 -23.04
CA ALA A 32 27.15 1.00 -22.86
C ALA A 32 27.87 0.87 -24.21
N LEU A 33 27.40 -0.04 -25.07
CA LEU A 33 27.94 -0.21 -26.42
C LEU A 33 27.73 1.04 -27.28
N LEU A 34 26.54 1.64 -27.26
CA LEU A 34 26.25 2.88 -27.97
C LEU A 34 27.18 4.01 -27.53
N GLN A 35 27.39 4.15 -26.21
CA GLN A 35 28.32 5.13 -25.64
C GLN A 35 29.76 4.85 -26.07
N ALA A 36 30.19 3.58 -26.07
CA ALA A 36 31.52 3.20 -26.54
C ALA A 36 31.71 3.49 -28.04
N ILE A 37 30.74 3.18 -28.90
CA ILE A 37 30.80 3.52 -30.33
C ILE A 37 30.87 5.04 -30.51
N ALA A 38 30.08 5.80 -29.73
CA ALA A 38 30.14 7.26 -29.75
C ALA A 38 31.54 7.77 -29.39
N THR A 39 32.30 7.13 -28.49
CA THR A 39 33.66 7.57 -28.15
C THR A 39 34.64 7.45 -29.32
N VAL A 40 34.53 6.38 -30.13
CA VAL A 40 35.36 6.18 -31.32
C VAL A 40 35.15 7.30 -32.34
N LEU A 41 33.92 7.85 -32.40
CA LEU A 41 33.56 8.92 -33.32
C LEU A 41 33.88 10.33 -32.79
N LEU A 42 34.04 10.50 -31.47
CA LEU A 42 34.02 11.82 -30.81
C LEU A 42 35.39 12.25 -30.26
N CYS A 43 36.07 11.42 -29.45
CA CYS A 43 37.42 11.61 -28.91
C CYS A 43 37.78 10.49 -27.91
N THR A 44 39.06 10.09 -27.83
CA THR A 44 39.57 9.10 -26.86
C THR A 44 39.41 9.53 -25.40
N GLU A 45 39.43 10.83 -25.10
CA GLU A 45 39.22 11.30 -23.72
C GLU A 45 37.85 10.94 -23.17
N VAL A 46 36.80 11.01 -24.00
CA VAL A 46 35.41 10.68 -23.63
C VAL A 46 35.30 9.24 -23.12
N PHE A 47 36.12 8.34 -23.65
CA PHE A 47 36.15 6.93 -23.26
C PHE A 47 36.54 6.75 -21.78
N TYR A 48 37.57 7.46 -21.30
CA TYR A 48 38.02 7.36 -19.91
C TYR A 48 36.95 7.85 -18.93
N TYR A 49 36.28 8.96 -19.23
CA TYR A 49 35.21 9.49 -18.38
C TYR A 49 33.96 8.60 -18.37
N LEU A 50 33.69 7.88 -19.47
CA LEU A 50 32.62 6.88 -19.50
C LEU A 50 32.94 5.67 -18.63
N ILE A 51 34.20 5.20 -18.61
CA ILE A 51 34.62 4.15 -17.66
C ILE A 51 34.38 4.61 -16.23
N ILE A 52 34.78 5.85 -15.88
CA ILE A 52 34.55 6.43 -14.55
C ILE A 52 33.05 6.51 -14.25
N PHE A 53 32.23 6.96 -15.21
CA PHE A 53 30.78 7.01 -15.08
C PHE A 53 30.18 5.64 -14.73
N TRP A 54 30.53 4.61 -15.49
CA TRP A 54 30.03 3.25 -15.24
C TRP A 54 30.54 2.71 -13.91
N ALA A 55 31.84 2.86 -13.61
CA ALA A 55 32.43 2.41 -12.35
C ALA A 55 31.74 3.05 -11.13
N LEU A 56 31.51 4.36 -11.17
CA LEU A 56 30.85 5.08 -10.08
C LEU A 56 29.38 4.67 -9.93
N ASN A 57 28.65 4.48 -11.05
CA ASN A 57 27.28 3.99 -11.01
C ASN A 57 27.20 2.59 -10.40
N TRP A 58 28.05 1.66 -10.85
CA TRP A 58 28.11 0.30 -10.30
C TRP A 58 28.48 0.29 -8.82
N PHE A 59 29.43 1.12 -8.41
CA PHE A 59 29.78 1.32 -7.01
C PHE A 59 28.56 1.79 -6.20
N SER A 60 27.85 2.83 -6.67
CA SER A 60 26.62 3.32 -6.03
C SER A 60 25.55 2.24 -5.94
N MET A 61 25.35 1.42 -6.99
CA MET A 61 24.35 0.36 -6.99
C MET A 61 24.68 -0.72 -5.96
N ALA A 62 25.95 -1.15 -5.91
CA ALA A 62 26.42 -2.12 -4.93
C ALA A 62 26.26 -1.60 -3.49
N PHE A 63 26.48 -0.30 -3.29
CA PHE A 63 26.35 0.32 -1.99
C PHE A 63 24.87 0.49 -1.58
N LEU A 64 23.99 0.90 -2.49
CA LEU A 64 22.54 0.94 -2.26
C LEU A 64 21.99 -0.45 -1.93
N TYR A 65 22.43 -1.49 -2.64
CA TYR A 65 22.11 -2.88 -2.31
C TYR A 65 22.53 -3.24 -0.87
N LYS A 66 23.74 -2.84 -0.47
CA LYS A 66 24.20 -3.01 0.92
C LYS A 66 23.38 -2.21 1.92
N ILE A 67 22.83 -1.04 1.59
CA ILE A 67 21.99 -0.27 2.52
C ILE A 67 20.66 -0.99 2.77
N SER A 68 19.98 -1.43 1.70
CA SER A 68 18.70 -2.14 1.81
C SER A 68 18.46 -3.04 0.59
N PRO A 69 18.76 -4.35 0.66
CA PRO A 69 18.67 -5.24 -0.51
C PRO A 69 17.22 -5.48 -0.95
N ILE A 70 16.27 -5.41 -0.02
CA ILE A 70 14.83 -5.59 -0.31
C ILE A 70 14.30 -4.37 -1.09
N LEU A 71 14.66 -3.16 -0.64
CA LEU A 71 14.25 -1.93 -1.31
C LEU A 71 14.98 -1.77 -2.65
N PHE A 72 16.28 -2.08 -2.69
CA PHE A 72 17.13 -2.00 -3.87
C PHE A 72 17.39 -3.36 -4.49
N SER A 73 16.32 -4.07 -4.87
CA SER A 73 16.46 -5.34 -5.59
C SER A 73 17.28 -5.18 -6.89
N PRO A 74 17.94 -6.24 -7.39
CA PRO A 74 18.72 -6.18 -8.62
C PRO A 74 17.95 -5.60 -9.82
N ARG A 75 16.64 -5.86 -9.89
CA ARG A 75 15.77 -5.30 -10.94
C ARG A 75 15.64 -3.78 -10.84
N ARG A 76 15.48 -3.23 -9.63
CA ARG A 76 15.37 -1.79 -9.40
C ARG A 76 16.70 -1.08 -9.61
N LEU A 77 17.80 -1.70 -9.18
CA LEU A 77 19.15 -1.19 -9.43
C LEU A 77 19.48 -1.17 -10.93
N ALA A 78 19.13 -2.22 -11.68
CA ALA A 78 19.27 -2.24 -13.14
C ALA A 78 18.40 -1.16 -13.82
N GLY A 79 17.22 -0.87 -13.25
CA GLY A 79 16.37 0.23 -13.68
C GLY A 79 16.98 1.60 -13.40
N PHE A 80 17.55 1.80 -12.21
CA PHE A 80 18.27 3.02 -11.85
C PHE A 80 19.46 3.25 -12.79
N LEU A 81 20.27 2.21 -13.02
CA LEU A 81 21.41 2.23 -13.93
C LEU A 81 20.99 2.55 -15.37
N PHE A 82 19.84 1.99 -15.80
CA PHE A 82 19.27 2.30 -17.10
C PHE A 82 18.88 3.77 -17.21
N THR A 83 18.24 4.35 -16.19
CA THR A 83 17.83 5.76 -16.19
C THR A 83 19.05 6.69 -16.27
N THR A 84 20.09 6.46 -15.47
CA THR A 84 21.30 7.31 -15.52
C THR A 84 22.03 7.16 -16.85
N SER A 85 22.15 5.93 -17.35
CA SER A 85 22.81 5.65 -18.63
C SER A 85 22.05 6.20 -19.83
N LEU A 86 20.71 6.14 -19.80
CA LEU A 86 19.86 6.69 -20.85
C LEU A 86 19.99 8.20 -20.91
N TYR A 87 19.93 8.87 -19.75
CA TYR A 87 20.13 10.32 -19.65
C TYR A 87 21.49 10.75 -20.22
N THR A 88 22.57 10.09 -19.82
CA THR A 88 23.92 10.36 -20.36
C THR A 88 23.99 10.12 -21.86
N SER A 89 23.33 9.07 -22.38
CA SER A 89 23.30 8.77 -23.82
C SER A 89 22.57 9.84 -24.62
N ILE A 90 21.45 10.35 -24.09
CA ILE A 90 20.72 11.47 -24.70
C ILE A 90 21.60 12.72 -24.75
N LEU A 91 22.27 13.07 -23.64
CA LEU A 91 23.19 14.21 -23.62
C LEU A 91 24.35 14.02 -24.61
N LEU A 92 24.90 12.81 -24.71
CA LEU A 92 25.96 12.49 -25.65
C LEU A 92 25.51 12.76 -27.09
N VAL A 93 24.33 12.28 -27.50
CA VAL A 93 23.78 12.54 -28.83
C VAL A 93 23.62 14.04 -29.09
N ILE A 94 23.06 14.80 -28.13
CA ILE A 94 22.88 16.25 -28.24
C ILE A 94 24.23 16.99 -28.36
N SER A 95 25.27 16.47 -27.70
CA SER A 95 26.58 17.10 -27.66
C SER A 95 27.42 16.93 -28.91
N ILE A 96 27.08 15.98 -29.80
CA ILE A 96 27.77 15.72 -31.08
C ILE A 96 27.80 16.99 -31.96
N PRO A 97 26.65 17.59 -32.34
CA PRO A 97 26.66 18.82 -33.14
C PRO A 97 27.29 20.00 -32.41
N LEU A 98 27.21 20.03 -31.07
CA LEU A 98 27.79 21.09 -30.24
C LEU A 98 29.32 20.95 -30.05
N ARG A 99 29.92 19.84 -30.52
CA ARG A 99 31.33 19.50 -30.35
C ARG A 99 31.79 19.54 -28.88
N LYS A 100 30.89 19.18 -27.95
CA LYS A 100 31.16 19.15 -26.49
C LYS A 100 30.83 17.79 -25.85
N PRO A 101 31.32 16.65 -26.38
CA PRO A 101 30.95 15.32 -25.90
C PRO A 101 31.42 15.02 -24.47
N LEU A 102 32.58 15.55 -24.09
CA LEU A 102 33.09 15.39 -22.73
C LEU A 102 32.20 16.11 -21.70
N LEU A 103 31.68 17.30 -22.04
CA LEU A 103 30.72 18.02 -21.21
C LEU A 103 29.45 17.19 -20.95
N ALA A 104 28.95 16.47 -21.95
CA ALA A 104 27.77 15.62 -21.79
C ALA A 104 28.00 14.47 -20.79
N VAL A 105 29.16 13.81 -20.84
CA VAL A 105 29.49 12.75 -19.87
C VAL A 105 29.62 13.30 -18.46
N LEU A 106 30.25 14.46 -18.29
CA LEU A 106 30.40 15.11 -16.99
C LEU A 106 29.05 15.55 -16.40
N LEU A 107 28.16 16.09 -17.22
CA LEU A 107 26.78 16.40 -16.80
C LEU A 107 25.98 15.14 -16.47
N GLY A 108 26.18 14.04 -17.21
CA GLY A 108 25.61 12.73 -16.90
C GLY A 108 26.11 12.16 -15.56
N LEU A 109 27.40 12.35 -15.26
CA LEU A 109 28.00 11.98 -13.98
C LEU A 109 27.39 12.78 -12.82
N GLN A 110 27.23 14.09 -12.98
CA GLN A 110 26.57 14.95 -12.00
C GLN A 110 25.11 14.57 -11.79
N PHE A 111 24.36 14.29 -12.86
CA PHE A 111 22.98 13.81 -12.76
C PHE A 111 22.89 12.50 -11.98
N SER A 112 23.77 11.54 -12.29
CA SER A 112 23.85 10.26 -11.58
C SER A 112 24.14 10.44 -10.09
N ALA A 113 25.05 11.35 -9.74
CA ALA A 113 25.38 11.67 -8.35
C ALA A 113 24.19 12.27 -7.60
N VAL A 114 23.58 13.31 -8.19
CA VAL A 114 22.38 13.95 -7.65
C VAL A 114 21.26 12.94 -7.45
N LEU A 115 20.99 12.08 -8.44
CA LEU A 115 19.95 11.07 -8.36
C LEU A 115 20.26 10.02 -7.28
N THR A 116 21.52 9.62 -7.13
CA THR A 116 21.96 8.69 -6.08
C THR A 116 21.74 9.31 -4.69
N CYS A 117 22.13 10.58 -4.52
CA CYS A 117 21.91 11.32 -3.28
C CYS A 117 20.41 11.43 -2.96
N LEU A 118 19.60 11.82 -3.94
CA LEU A 118 18.14 11.90 -3.82
C LEU A 118 17.54 10.58 -3.38
N VAL A 119 17.80 9.49 -4.10
CA VAL A 119 17.25 8.17 -3.78
C VAL A 119 17.70 7.70 -2.38
N THR A 120 18.95 7.96 -2.01
CA THR A 120 19.47 7.63 -0.69
C THR A 120 18.80 8.46 0.41
N ILE A 121 18.55 9.75 0.20
CA ILE A 121 17.89 10.62 1.18
C ILE A 121 16.40 10.30 1.28
N PHE A 122 15.73 10.12 0.14
CA PHE A 122 14.29 9.94 0.05
C PHE A 122 13.85 8.56 0.51
N LEU A 123 14.49 7.49 0.04
CA LEU A 123 13.94 6.14 0.20
C LEU A 123 14.47 5.38 1.42
N THR A 124 15.58 5.85 2.00
CA THR A 124 16.25 5.14 3.11
C THR A 124 16.31 5.99 4.37
N SER A 125 16.13 5.33 5.52
CA SER A 125 16.33 5.91 6.86
C SER A 125 17.29 5.10 7.73
N GLN A 126 17.61 3.88 7.32
CA GLN A 126 18.50 2.96 8.06
C GLN A 126 19.97 3.13 7.67
N ARG A 127 20.89 2.63 8.50
CA ARG A 127 22.34 2.60 8.23
C ARG A 127 22.89 3.98 7.83
N THR A 128 22.65 4.98 8.67
CA THR A 128 22.99 6.40 8.43
C THR A 128 24.46 6.59 8.04
N SER A 129 25.40 5.89 8.70
CA SER A 129 26.83 5.97 8.37
C SER A 129 27.14 5.56 6.94
N LEU A 130 26.57 4.43 6.48
CA LEU A 130 26.71 3.98 5.10
C LEU A 130 26.12 5.00 4.12
N ARG A 131 24.90 5.48 4.39
CA ARG A 131 24.26 6.49 3.54
C ARG A 131 25.11 7.76 3.38
N LEU A 132 25.63 8.29 4.49
CA LEU A 132 26.49 9.45 4.48
C LEU A 132 27.82 9.17 3.75
N CYS A 133 28.39 7.98 3.94
CA CYS A 133 29.59 7.54 3.23
C CYS A 133 29.36 7.50 1.71
N LEU A 134 28.25 6.93 1.24
CA LEU A 134 27.89 6.92 -0.18
C LEU A 134 27.74 8.33 -0.73
N ILE A 135 26.98 9.19 -0.05
CA ILE A 135 26.76 10.58 -0.46
C ILE A 135 28.08 11.34 -0.53
N LEU A 136 28.93 11.20 0.49
CA LEU A 136 30.23 11.87 0.56
C LEU A 136 31.17 11.41 -0.56
N ILE A 137 31.39 10.10 -0.69
CA ILE A 137 32.27 9.55 -1.74
C ILE A 137 31.78 9.98 -3.12
N ASN A 138 30.49 9.82 -3.39
CA ASN A 138 29.93 10.12 -4.71
C ASN A 138 30.03 11.63 -5.02
N THR A 139 29.67 12.49 -4.06
CA THR A 139 29.76 13.95 -4.22
C THR A 139 31.20 14.41 -4.41
N THR A 140 32.12 13.98 -3.54
CA THR A 140 33.52 14.42 -3.56
C THR A 140 34.19 14.02 -4.87
N LEU A 141 33.99 12.78 -5.33
CA LEU A 141 34.57 12.32 -6.60
C LEU A 141 34.03 13.12 -7.79
N VAL A 142 32.72 13.33 -7.88
CA VAL A 142 32.13 14.09 -9.00
C VAL A 142 32.56 15.55 -9.00
N VAL A 143 32.63 16.20 -7.84
CA VAL A 143 33.12 17.57 -7.72
C VAL A 143 34.59 17.65 -8.10
N LEU A 144 35.44 16.74 -7.61
CA LEU A 144 36.87 16.71 -7.94
C LEU A 144 37.08 16.54 -9.45
N ILE A 145 36.41 15.57 -10.06
CA ILE A 145 36.48 15.33 -11.51
C ILE A 145 36.00 16.57 -12.29
N SER A 146 34.94 17.23 -11.82
CA SER A 146 34.41 18.44 -12.45
C SER A 146 35.40 19.60 -12.37
N VAL A 147 36.01 19.85 -11.20
CA VAL A 147 37.03 20.91 -11.00
C VAL A 147 38.25 20.68 -11.90
N LEU A 148 38.75 19.44 -11.96
CA LEU A 148 39.93 19.09 -12.75
C LEU A 148 39.74 19.37 -14.24
N TYR A 149 38.52 19.25 -14.75
CA TYR A 149 38.20 19.57 -16.14
C TYR A 149 37.87 21.06 -16.34
N ASN A 150 36.98 21.61 -15.51
CA ASN A 150 36.55 23.00 -15.61
C ASN A 150 35.97 23.50 -14.28
N THR A 151 36.59 24.55 -13.73
CA THR A 151 36.24 25.14 -12.43
C THR A 151 34.81 25.68 -12.33
N THR A 152 34.13 25.91 -13.45
CA THR A 152 32.72 26.32 -13.49
C THR A 152 31.73 25.15 -13.40
N LEU A 153 32.15 23.93 -13.73
CA LEU A 153 31.24 22.76 -13.71
C LEU A 153 30.70 22.36 -12.34
N PRO A 154 31.47 22.47 -11.24
CA PRO A 154 30.92 22.25 -9.90
C PRO A 154 29.75 23.17 -9.58
N LEU A 155 29.65 24.34 -10.22
CA LEU A 155 28.55 25.27 -10.01
C LEU A 155 27.20 24.62 -10.35
N TYR A 156 27.12 23.80 -11.40
CA TYR A 156 25.88 23.07 -11.73
C TYR A 156 25.45 22.12 -10.61
N TYR A 157 26.42 21.41 -10.00
CA TYR A 157 26.15 20.55 -8.85
C TYR A 157 25.69 21.37 -7.63
N VAL A 158 26.39 22.47 -7.33
CA VAL A 158 26.04 23.38 -6.21
C VAL A 158 24.65 23.99 -6.42
N LEU A 159 24.33 24.45 -7.63
CA LEU A 159 23.02 25.01 -7.98
C LEU A 159 21.89 23.97 -7.91
N SER A 160 22.19 22.67 -8.01
CA SER A 160 21.20 21.62 -7.82
C SER A 160 20.78 21.46 -6.34
N LEU A 161 21.66 21.80 -5.39
CA LEU A 161 21.42 21.60 -3.95
C LEU A 161 20.24 22.44 -3.41
N PRO A 162 20.09 23.74 -3.74
CA PRO A 162 18.91 24.51 -3.37
C PRO A 162 17.61 23.93 -3.94
N ILE A 163 17.62 23.46 -5.18
CA ILE A 163 16.43 22.86 -5.82
C ILE A 163 16.01 21.60 -5.08
N ILE A 164 16.97 20.70 -4.80
CA ILE A 164 16.74 19.46 -4.05
C ILE A 164 16.22 19.78 -2.64
N THR A 165 16.88 20.71 -1.94
CA THR A 165 16.54 21.09 -0.56
C THR A 165 15.14 21.72 -0.50
N THR A 166 14.83 22.62 -1.44
CA THR A 166 13.51 23.25 -1.53
C THR A 166 12.42 22.22 -1.79
N THR A 167 12.66 21.26 -2.69
CA THR A 167 11.74 20.16 -2.97
C THR A 167 11.51 19.29 -1.73
N LEU A 168 12.58 18.94 -1.01
CA LEU A 168 12.51 18.18 0.24
C LEU A 168 11.69 18.91 1.32
N LEU A 169 11.94 20.21 1.51
CA LEU A 169 11.22 21.05 2.45
C LEU A 169 9.75 21.23 2.05
N PHE A 170 9.47 21.36 0.76
CA PHE A 170 8.12 21.43 0.22
C PHE A 170 7.34 20.15 0.54
N ILE A 171 7.89 18.97 0.22
CA ILE A 171 7.23 17.69 0.51
C ILE A 171 7.01 17.51 2.02
N LYS A 172 8.01 17.84 2.84
CA LYS A 172 7.88 17.82 4.30
C LYS A 172 6.72 18.70 4.77
N LYS A 173 6.67 19.95 4.27
CA LYS A 173 5.65 20.95 4.63
C LYS A 173 4.25 20.57 4.16
N VAL A 174 4.12 20.04 2.95
CA VAL A 174 2.84 19.57 2.40
C VAL A 174 2.27 18.46 3.28
N GLY A 175 3.07 17.45 3.63
CA GLY A 175 2.60 16.39 4.53
C GLY A 175 2.18 16.94 5.89
N SER A 176 2.98 17.81 6.49
CA SER A 176 2.67 18.39 7.81
C SER A 176 1.38 19.22 7.80
N ARG A 177 1.08 19.91 6.69
CA ARG A 177 -0.14 20.72 6.55
C ARG A 177 -1.39 19.91 6.21
N THR A 178 -1.24 18.86 5.40
CA THR A 178 -2.38 18.09 4.87
C THR A 178 -2.83 16.98 5.80
N VAL A 179 -1.87 16.22 6.34
CA VAL A 179 -2.15 15.01 7.16
C VAL A 179 -1.53 15.08 8.55
N GLY A 180 -0.90 16.20 8.90
CA GLY A 180 -0.24 16.40 10.19
C GLY A 180 1.08 15.64 10.37
N VAL A 181 1.55 14.89 9.36
CA VAL A 181 2.74 14.06 9.45
C VAL A 181 3.81 14.58 8.49
N ASN A 182 5.09 14.49 8.88
CA ASN A 182 6.18 14.76 7.94
C ASN A 182 6.00 13.98 6.62
N GLY A 183 5.81 14.70 5.52
CA GLY A 183 5.53 14.09 4.21
C GLY A 183 6.63 13.16 3.71
N LEU A 184 7.89 13.41 4.08
CA LEU A 184 9.00 12.51 3.74
C LEU A 184 8.91 11.17 4.49
N ASP A 185 8.46 11.20 5.74
CA ASP A 185 8.31 9.97 6.53
C ASP A 185 7.11 9.16 6.05
N LEU A 186 6.03 9.83 5.65
CA LEU A 186 4.88 9.20 5.00
C LEU A 186 5.29 8.55 3.66
N PHE A 187 5.99 9.29 2.80
CA PHE A 187 6.48 8.76 1.52
C PHE A 187 7.42 7.57 1.71
N ARG A 188 8.35 7.65 2.67
CA ARG A 188 9.23 6.53 3.03
C ARG A 188 8.44 5.33 3.51
N GLY A 189 7.45 5.54 4.38
CA GLY A 189 6.58 4.48 4.87
C GLY A 189 5.85 3.78 3.74
N TYR A 190 5.23 4.56 2.85
CA TYR A 190 4.58 4.06 1.64
C TYR A 190 5.54 3.25 0.77
N VAL A 191 6.70 3.80 0.43
CA VAL A 191 7.69 3.10 -0.39
C VAL A 191 8.16 1.79 0.28
N ASN A 192 8.39 1.77 1.59
CA ASN A 192 8.78 0.55 2.29
C ASN A 192 7.65 -0.50 2.29
N ALA A 193 6.40 -0.08 2.49
CA ALA A 193 5.25 -0.99 2.44
C ALA A 193 5.07 -1.59 1.04
N PHE A 194 5.13 -0.77 -0.01
CA PHE A 194 4.85 -1.20 -1.38
C PHE A 194 6.04 -1.87 -2.05
N LEU A 195 7.26 -1.35 -1.86
CA LEU A 195 8.45 -1.86 -2.53
C LEU A 195 9.22 -2.88 -1.70
N ALA A 196 9.19 -2.81 -0.37
CA ALA A 196 9.95 -3.71 0.49
C ALA A 196 9.09 -4.70 1.29
N ASP A 197 7.76 -4.75 1.04
CA ASP A 197 6.80 -5.55 1.82
C ASP A 197 6.93 -5.33 3.33
N ASN A 198 7.36 -4.12 3.73
CA ASN A 198 7.58 -3.75 5.12
C ASN A 198 6.62 -2.63 5.52
N PRO A 199 5.45 -2.95 6.10
CA PRO A 199 4.44 -1.96 6.46
C PRO A 199 4.84 -1.15 7.70
N ARG A 200 5.78 -1.65 8.53
CA ARG A 200 6.05 -1.11 9.88
C ARG A 200 6.35 0.39 9.94
N PRO A 201 7.16 0.98 9.04
CA PRO A 201 7.42 2.42 9.10
C PRO A 201 6.17 3.27 8.87
N LEU A 202 5.23 2.79 8.04
CA LEU A 202 3.94 3.43 7.78
C LEU A 202 2.97 3.18 8.93
N GLU A 203 2.88 1.94 9.44
CA GLU A 203 2.05 1.61 10.59
C GLU A 203 2.44 2.42 11.84
N ARG A 204 3.73 2.65 12.10
CA ARG A 204 4.18 3.52 13.20
C ARG A 204 3.67 4.95 13.08
N ILE A 205 3.43 5.43 11.86
CA ILE A 205 2.82 6.74 11.64
C ILE A 205 1.34 6.68 12.02
N PHE A 206 0.63 5.63 11.57
CA PHE A 206 -0.78 5.41 11.90
C PHE A 206 -0.99 5.20 13.40
N GLU A 207 -0.17 4.39 14.06
CA GLU A 207 -0.23 4.15 15.51
C GLU A 207 -0.07 5.44 16.34
N ARG A 208 0.80 6.38 15.93
CA ARG A 208 0.95 7.67 16.61
C ARG A 208 -0.25 8.61 16.44
N ARG A 209 -1.12 8.32 15.47
CA ARG A 209 -2.28 9.15 15.11
C ARG A 209 -3.61 8.44 15.39
N GLY A 210 -3.58 7.14 15.59
CA GLY A 210 -4.72 6.32 15.89
C GLY A 210 -5.28 6.64 17.26
N ILE A 211 -6.56 6.34 17.41
CA ILE A 211 -7.27 6.40 18.69
C ILE A 211 -7.69 4.99 19.08
N THR A 212 -7.76 4.73 20.38
CA THR A 212 -8.33 3.49 20.89
C THR A 212 -9.84 3.61 20.88
N VAL A 213 -10.51 2.66 20.24
CA VAL A 213 -11.97 2.55 20.19
C VAL A 213 -12.37 1.12 20.51
N GLU A 214 -13.51 0.95 21.17
CA GLU A 214 -14.13 -0.37 21.33
C GLU A 214 -14.99 -0.65 20.11
N LYS A 215 -14.86 -1.87 19.56
CA LYS A 215 -15.62 -2.30 18.38
C LYS A 215 -16.18 -3.69 18.60
N ARG A 216 -17.36 -3.92 18.02
CA ARG A 216 -18.07 -5.19 18.14
C ARG A 216 -17.51 -6.20 17.16
N ILE A 217 -17.50 -7.46 17.58
CA ILE A 217 -17.29 -8.60 16.69
C ILE A 217 -18.41 -9.58 16.96
N SER A 218 -19.21 -9.86 15.94
CA SER A 218 -20.27 -10.86 16.03
C SER A 218 -19.79 -12.18 15.44
N ILE A 219 -20.16 -13.29 16.10
CA ILE A 219 -19.78 -14.64 15.70
C ILE A 219 -21.05 -15.48 15.57
N VAL A 220 -21.23 -16.13 14.42
CA VAL A 220 -22.23 -17.19 14.26
C VAL A 220 -21.46 -18.51 14.16
N LEU A 221 -21.51 -19.31 15.23
CA LEU A 221 -20.79 -20.58 15.32
C LEU A 221 -21.72 -21.75 14.98
N PHE A 222 -21.37 -22.52 13.95
CA PHE A 222 -22.03 -23.78 13.63
C PHE A 222 -21.32 -24.91 14.37
N LYS A 223 -22.06 -25.70 15.16
CA LYS A 223 -21.50 -26.79 15.96
C LYS A 223 -22.44 -27.99 16.06
N ASN A 224 -21.86 -29.16 16.27
CA ASN A 224 -22.58 -30.35 16.71
C ASN A 224 -22.19 -30.63 18.18
N ASP A 225 -23.15 -30.59 19.09
CA ASP A 225 -22.92 -30.51 20.53
C ASP A 225 -21.90 -29.40 20.91
N LYS A 226 -20.70 -29.79 21.32
CA LYS A 226 -19.58 -28.90 21.66
C LYS A 226 -18.52 -28.81 20.56
N LYS A 227 -18.64 -29.58 19.48
CA LYS A 227 -17.64 -29.63 18.40
C LYS A 227 -17.95 -28.57 17.34
N PRO A 228 -17.09 -27.56 17.15
CA PRO A 228 -17.32 -26.53 16.14
C PRO A 228 -17.05 -27.09 14.73
N LEU A 229 -17.89 -26.70 13.77
CA LEU A 229 -17.86 -27.16 12.37
C LEU A 229 -17.43 -26.04 11.41
N GLY A 230 -17.86 -24.82 11.70
CA GLY A 230 -17.51 -23.62 10.95
C GLY A 230 -18.09 -22.37 11.61
N CYS A 231 -17.68 -21.20 11.16
CA CYS A 231 -18.18 -19.95 11.73
C CYS A 231 -18.27 -18.82 10.71
N PHE A 232 -19.18 -17.88 10.99
CA PHE A 232 -19.17 -16.55 10.41
C PHE A 232 -18.58 -15.58 11.43
N ILE A 233 -17.68 -14.73 10.99
CA ILE A 233 -17.12 -13.63 11.78
C ILE A 233 -17.52 -12.33 11.09
N ILE A 234 -18.18 -11.44 11.83
CA ILE A 234 -18.67 -10.16 11.34
C ILE A 234 -18.06 -9.07 12.23
N PRO A 235 -16.82 -8.66 11.97
CA PRO A 235 -16.17 -7.60 12.72
C PRO A 235 -16.66 -6.22 12.24
N GLU A 236 -17.00 -5.33 13.18
CA GLU A 236 -17.27 -3.91 12.90
C GLU A 236 -15.96 -3.10 12.80
N VAL A 237 -15.01 -3.64 12.05
CA VAL A 237 -13.77 -2.96 11.69
C VAL A 237 -13.55 -3.10 10.19
N HIS A 238 -13.26 -1.97 9.55
CA HIS A 238 -13.00 -1.95 8.13
C HIS A 238 -11.56 -2.46 7.88
N PRO A 239 -11.33 -3.46 7.01
CA PRO A 239 -9.98 -4.00 6.79
C PRO A 239 -9.06 -3.00 6.08
N GLY A 240 -9.59 -2.14 5.22
CA GLY A 240 -8.82 -1.11 4.53
C GLY A 240 -8.07 -1.65 3.30
N PRO A 241 -7.71 -0.77 2.35
CA PRO A 241 -7.35 -1.19 0.98
C PRO A 241 -5.84 -1.49 0.78
N PHE A 242 -5.00 -1.23 1.78
CA PHE A 242 -3.55 -1.08 1.56
C PHE A 242 -2.74 -2.37 1.74
N ARG A 243 -2.84 -3.31 0.80
CA ARG A 243 -1.97 -4.51 0.69
C ARG A 243 -1.84 -5.33 1.99
N ARG A 244 -0.78 -5.07 2.79
CA ARG A 244 -0.49 -5.72 4.08
C ARG A 244 -0.31 -4.70 5.21
N VAL A 245 -0.69 -3.46 4.97
CA VAL A 245 -0.62 -2.38 5.95
C VAL A 245 -1.92 -2.41 6.76
N GLY A 246 -1.79 -2.35 8.08
CA GLY A 246 -2.96 -2.24 8.96
C GLY A 246 -3.92 -3.43 8.83
N GLY A 247 -5.21 -3.12 8.82
CA GLY A 247 -6.33 -4.06 8.73
C GLY A 247 -6.42 -4.93 7.48
N SER A 248 -5.66 -4.62 6.43
CA SER A 248 -5.95 -5.12 5.07
C SER A 248 -5.90 -6.65 4.95
N SER A 249 -5.14 -7.30 5.85
CA SER A 249 -5.01 -8.75 5.93
C SER A 249 -5.92 -9.40 6.98
N LEU A 250 -6.78 -8.64 7.67
CA LEU A 250 -7.60 -9.13 8.78
C LEU A 250 -8.48 -10.33 8.40
N PRO A 251 -9.24 -10.34 7.28
CA PRO A 251 -10.04 -11.51 6.90
C PRO A 251 -9.19 -12.78 6.70
N TYR A 252 -8.01 -12.62 6.12
CA TYR A 252 -7.06 -13.72 5.94
C TYR A 252 -6.49 -14.20 7.27
N ILE A 253 -6.11 -13.28 8.16
CA ILE A 253 -5.59 -13.62 9.50
C ILE A 253 -6.64 -14.42 10.28
N LEU A 254 -7.87 -13.90 10.37
CA LEU A 254 -8.95 -14.56 11.11
C LEU A 254 -9.22 -15.97 10.58
N SER A 255 -9.41 -16.11 9.27
CA SER A 255 -9.69 -17.42 8.66
C SER A 255 -8.50 -18.39 8.74
N SER A 256 -7.26 -17.91 8.61
CA SER A 256 -6.05 -18.73 8.73
C SER A 256 -5.84 -19.22 10.16
N GLU A 257 -5.93 -18.33 11.15
CA GLU A 257 -5.68 -18.69 12.55
C GLU A 257 -6.76 -19.60 13.11
N LEU A 258 -8.04 -19.37 12.78
CA LEU A 258 -9.12 -20.28 13.18
C LEU A 258 -9.03 -21.65 12.49
N ARG A 259 -8.59 -21.70 11.22
CA ARG A 259 -8.32 -22.97 10.55
C ARG A 259 -7.18 -23.74 11.21
N LYS A 260 -6.07 -23.06 11.56
CA LYS A 260 -4.92 -23.71 12.21
C LYS A 260 -5.24 -24.16 13.64
N GLY A 261 -5.91 -23.31 14.41
CA GLY A 261 -6.18 -23.58 15.83
C GLY A 261 -7.32 -24.57 16.05
N TYR A 262 -8.36 -24.53 15.21
CA TYR A 262 -9.61 -25.27 15.44
C TYR A 262 -10.06 -26.14 14.27
N GLY A 263 -9.36 -26.11 13.12
CA GLY A 263 -9.79 -26.82 11.91
C GLY A 263 -11.03 -26.21 11.26
N LEU A 264 -11.41 -24.98 11.61
CA LEU A 264 -12.68 -24.38 11.19
C LEU A 264 -12.66 -23.84 9.77
N ILE A 265 -13.80 -24.01 9.10
CA ILE A 265 -14.13 -23.25 7.89
C ILE A 265 -14.75 -21.93 8.35
N THR A 266 -14.07 -20.83 8.02
CA THR A 266 -14.46 -19.48 8.45
C THR A 266 -14.83 -18.63 7.24
N MET A 267 -15.99 -17.97 7.31
CA MET A 267 -16.34 -16.85 6.42
C MET A 267 -16.26 -15.56 7.23
N VAL A 268 -15.54 -14.57 6.71
CA VAL A 268 -15.45 -13.25 7.32
C VAL A 268 -16.26 -12.30 6.46
N PHE A 269 -17.28 -11.69 7.05
CA PHE A 269 -18.13 -10.70 6.38
C PHE A 269 -17.71 -9.28 6.76
N HIS A 270 -18.13 -8.29 5.97
CA HIS A 270 -17.98 -6.90 6.35
C HIS A 270 -19.12 -6.52 7.32
N GLY A 271 -18.77 -6.05 8.52
CA GLY A 271 -19.74 -5.43 9.43
C GLY A 271 -19.81 -3.92 9.20
N PRO A 272 -20.85 -3.23 9.71
CA PRO A 272 -20.97 -1.78 9.61
C PRO A 272 -19.73 -1.08 10.17
N SER A 273 -18.93 -0.52 9.29
CA SER A 273 -17.68 0.16 9.60
C SER A 273 -17.27 1.02 8.40
N THR A 274 -16.48 2.05 8.67
CA THR A 274 -15.98 2.99 7.66
C THR A 274 -14.45 2.97 7.67
N HIS A 275 -13.81 3.68 6.74
CA HIS A 275 -12.36 3.81 6.73
C HIS A 275 -11.75 4.45 8.00
N ALA A 276 -12.55 5.15 8.83
CA ALA A 276 -12.09 5.67 10.12
C ALA A 276 -11.79 4.53 11.12
N GLU A 277 -12.42 3.36 10.94
CA GLU A 277 -12.25 2.16 11.77
C GLU A 277 -11.14 1.22 11.31
N ASN A 278 -10.33 1.63 10.33
CA ASN A 278 -9.24 0.79 9.85
C ASN A 278 -8.23 0.49 10.98
N PRO A 279 -7.94 -0.80 11.28
CA PRO A 279 -6.87 -1.14 12.20
C PRO A 279 -5.54 -0.54 11.73
N VAL A 280 -4.87 0.18 12.64
CA VAL A 280 -3.67 0.97 12.31
C VAL A 280 -2.43 0.12 12.02
N SER A 281 -2.42 -1.14 12.45
CA SER A 281 -1.29 -2.04 12.26
C SER A 281 -1.68 -3.53 12.28
N LEU A 282 -0.77 -4.36 11.77
CA LEU A 282 -0.88 -5.81 11.85
C LEU A 282 -0.98 -6.31 13.30
N SER A 283 -0.34 -5.65 14.27
CA SER A 283 -0.45 -6.04 15.68
C SER A 283 -1.87 -5.88 16.22
N GLU A 284 -2.61 -4.85 15.79
CA GLU A 284 -4.02 -4.71 16.16
C GLU A 284 -4.88 -5.84 15.55
N CYS A 285 -4.59 -6.25 14.31
CA CYS A 285 -5.27 -7.39 13.69
C CYS A 285 -5.02 -8.70 14.47
N LEU A 286 -3.80 -8.89 14.97
CA LEU A 286 -3.45 -10.06 15.78
C LEU A 286 -4.14 -10.02 17.15
N LYS A 287 -4.33 -8.84 17.76
CA LYS A 287 -5.13 -8.70 18.98
C LYS A 287 -6.58 -9.10 18.74
N ILE A 288 -7.18 -8.60 17.65
CA ILE A 288 -8.54 -8.97 17.22
C ILE A 288 -8.64 -10.49 17.03
N SER A 289 -7.66 -11.10 16.35
CA SER A 289 -7.64 -12.56 16.13
C SER A 289 -7.56 -13.37 17.43
N ARG A 290 -6.85 -12.90 18.44
CA ARG A 290 -6.82 -13.56 19.76
C ARG A 290 -8.17 -13.44 20.45
N GLN A 291 -8.76 -12.24 20.48
CA GLN A 291 -10.08 -12.02 21.05
C GLN A 291 -11.15 -12.90 20.38
N VAL A 292 -11.11 -13.04 19.05
CA VAL A 292 -12.00 -13.94 18.31
C VAL A 292 -11.80 -15.39 18.72
N SER A 293 -10.56 -15.81 18.95
CA SER A 293 -10.27 -17.17 19.39
C SER A 293 -10.83 -17.45 20.79
N ASP A 294 -10.76 -16.47 21.69
CA ASP A 294 -11.35 -16.57 23.03
C ASP A 294 -12.88 -16.64 22.97
N LEU A 295 -13.50 -15.76 22.17
CA LEU A 295 -14.95 -15.77 21.93
C LEU A 295 -15.45 -17.09 21.31
N ILE A 296 -14.67 -17.72 20.44
CA ILE A 296 -15.01 -19.05 19.87
C ILE A 296 -15.08 -20.11 20.97
N ASN A 297 -14.15 -20.09 21.94
CA ASN A 297 -14.17 -21.02 23.07
C ASN A 297 -15.41 -20.80 23.96
N GLU A 298 -15.77 -19.54 24.21
CA GLU A 298 -17.00 -19.19 24.94
C GLU A 298 -18.25 -19.66 24.19
N CYS A 299 -18.37 -19.35 22.90
CA CYS A 299 -19.47 -19.78 22.03
C CYS A 299 -19.62 -21.32 21.96
N CYS A 300 -18.52 -22.08 22.08
CA CYS A 300 -18.58 -23.54 22.13
C CYS A 300 -19.34 -24.05 23.36
N LEU A 301 -19.37 -23.30 24.45
CA LEU A 301 -20.06 -23.66 25.71
C LEU A 301 -21.53 -23.23 25.73
N GLU A 302 -21.93 -22.26 24.91
CA GLU A 302 -23.32 -21.77 24.84
C GLU A 302 -24.31 -22.81 24.31
N LYS A 303 -25.60 -22.64 24.57
CA LYS A 303 -26.63 -23.51 23.98
C LYS A 303 -26.90 -23.10 22.53
N PRO A 304 -27.00 -24.06 21.58
CA PRO A 304 -27.39 -23.73 20.20
C PRO A 304 -28.78 -23.09 20.13
N GLU A 305 -28.92 -22.08 19.28
CA GLU A 305 -30.21 -21.45 18.98
C GLU A 305 -30.87 -22.10 17.76
N LYS A 306 -32.21 -22.08 17.73
CA LYS A 306 -32.96 -22.60 16.58
C LYS A 306 -32.87 -21.63 15.41
N VAL A 307 -32.38 -22.11 14.26
CA VAL A 307 -32.38 -21.36 13.00
C VAL A 307 -33.79 -21.34 12.42
N CYS A 308 -34.29 -20.15 12.08
CA CYS A 308 -35.57 -19.94 11.42
C CYS A 308 -35.42 -19.90 9.91
N SER A 309 -36.54 -20.05 9.19
CA SER A 309 -36.55 -19.89 7.72
C SER A 309 -36.06 -18.49 7.34
N PRO A 310 -35.26 -18.36 6.26
CA PRO A 310 -34.83 -17.05 5.79
C PRO A 310 -36.03 -16.20 5.36
N VAL A 311 -35.94 -14.90 5.63
CA VAL A 311 -36.95 -13.91 5.28
C VAL A 311 -36.32 -12.78 4.47
N ARG A 312 -37.10 -12.19 3.56
CA ARG A 312 -36.69 -11.05 2.75
C ARG A 312 -37.70 -9.91 2.88
N ARG A 313 -37.19 -8.70 2.89
CA ARG A 313 -37.98 -7.48 2.65
C ARG A 313 -37.29 -6.66 1.59
N GLU A 314 -38.06 -6.35 0.56
CA GLU A 314 -37.62 -5.53 -0.55
C GLU A 314 -38.36 -4.19 -0.51
N SER A 315 -37.64 -3.15 -0.88
CA SER A 315 -38.19 -1.85 -1.23
C SER A 315 -37.94 -1.59 -2.71
N SER A 316 -38.25 -0.39 -3.21
CA SER A 316 -37.92 -0.02 -4.59
C SER A 316 -36.42 0.09 -4.88
N VAL A 317 -35.55 0.15 -3.85
CA VAL A 317 -34.11 0.46 -4.01
C VAL A 317 -33.16 -0.45 -3.24
N ILE A 318 -33.61 -1.04 -2.12
CA ILE A 318 -32.84 -1.98 -1.28
C ILE A 318 -33.56 -3.31 -1.08
N GLU A 319 -32.78 -4.37 -0.85
CA GLU A 319 -33.22 -5.65 -0.29
C GLU A 319 -32.54 -5.87 1.07
N CYS A 320 -33.34 -6.29 2.04
CA CYS A 320 -32.83 -6.85 3.30
C CYS A 320 -33.16 -8.34 3.36
N PHE A 321 -32.14 -9.17 3.49
CA PHE A 321 -32.25 -10.61 3.66
C PHE A 321 -31.83 -10.97 5.09
N ALA A 322 -32.65 -11.73 5.82
CA ALA A 322 -32.35 -12.10 7.20
C ALA A 322 -32.53 -13.59 7.47
N ILE A 323 -31.65 -14.12 8.31
CA ILE A 323 -31.73 -15.46 8.91
C ILE A 323 -31.89 -15.25 10.42
N LYS A 324 -33.09 -15.52 10.96
CA LYS A 324 -33.36 -15.34 12.40
C LYS A 324 -32.88 -16.55 13.21
N PHE A 325 -32.43 -16.28 14.43
CA PHE A 325 -32.08 -17.26 15.45
C PHE A 325 -33.04 -17.07 16.63
N GLY A 326 -33.98 -17.99 16.81
CA GLY A 326 -35.07 -17.81 17.77
C GLY A 326 -36.00 -16.64 17.39
N LYS A 327 -36.47 -15.89 18.39
CA LYS A 327 -37.43 -14.79 18.20
C LYS A 327 -36.75 -13.42 18.00
N GLU A 328 -35.69 -13.16 18.74
CA GLU A 328 -35.14 -11.81 18.93
C GLU A 328 -33.83 -11.55 18.17
N LYS A 329 -33.07 -12.61 17.85
CA LYS A 329 -31.76 -12.52 17.19
C LYS A 329 -31.84 -12.81 15.70
N GLY A 330 -30.95 -12.22 14.92
CA GLY A 330 -30.76 -12.66 13.54
C GLY A 330 -29.56 -12.06 12.85
N LEU A 331 -29.17 -12.68 11.74
CA LEU A 331 -28.14 -12.23 10.81
C LEU A 331 -28.82 -11.57 9.61
N PHE A 332 -28.49 -10.31 9.34
CA PHE A 332 -29.16 -9.48 8.34
C PHE A 332 -28.14 -8.99 7.32
N PHE A 333 -28.46 -9.13 6.04
CA PHE A 333 -27.68 -8.66 4.91
C PHE A 333 -28.44 -7.52 4.26
N ILE A 334 -27.76 -6.41 3.97
CA ILE A 334 -28.32 -5.30 3.20
C ILE A 334 -27.69 -5.28 1.83
N ASP A 335 -28.53 -5.18 0.81
CA ASP A 335 -28.15 -5.00 -0.59
C ASP A 335 -28.89 -3.77 -1.15
N SER A 336 -28.25 -3.01 -2.04
CA SER A 336 -28.85 -1.92 -2.79
C SER A 336 -28.72 -2.16 -4.29
N PHE A 337 -29.83 -2.06 -5.04
CA PHE A 337 -29.85 -2.38 -6.47
C PHE A 337 -29.68 -1.16 -7.38
N SER A 338 -30.16 0.00 -6.94
CA SER A 338 -30.25 1.20 -7.78
C SER A 338 -29.50 2.40 -7.23
N GLU A 339 -29.25 2.43 -5.92
CA GLU A 339 -28.46 3.46 -5.24
C GLU A 339 -27.15 2.83 -4.74
N GLY A 340 -26.07 3.60 -4.64
CA GLY A 340 -24.76 3.08 -4.24
C GLY A 340 -24.77 2.67 -2.77
N LEU A 341 -24.15 1.55 -2.45
CA LEU A 341 -23.91 1.09 -1.09
C LEU A 341 -22.43 0.72 -0.96
N GLU A 342 -21.63 1.74 -0.64
CA GLU A 342 -20.23 1.59 -0.24
C GLU A 342 -20.22 1.07 1.22
N ASP A 343 -19.81 1.87 2.20
CA ASP A 343 -19.78 1.49 3.62
C ASP A 343 -21.10 1.78 4.36
N LEU A 344 -21.55 0.89 5.24
CA LEU A 344 -22.54 1.21 6.29
C LEU A 344 -21.85 1.78 7.55
N SER A 345 -22.30 2.93 8.06
CA SER A 345 -21.75 3.47 9.31
C SER A 345 -22.12 2.61 10.53
N GLY A 346 -21.24 2.59 11.54
CA GLY A 346 -21.50 1.89 12.81
C GLY A 346 -22.74 2.40 13.58
N GLU A 347 -23.22 3.60 13.24
CA GLU A 347 -24.41 4.21 13.85
C GLU A 347 -25.68 3.35 13.66
N PHE A 348 -25.76 2.55 12.58
CA PHE A 348 -26.86 1.61 12.39
C PHE A 348 -26.93 0.59 13.53
N THR A 349 -25.81 -0.04 13.88
CA THR A 349 -25.75 -0.99 15.00
C THR A 349 -26.12 -0.29 16.32
N GLU A 350 -25.61 0.92 16.56
CA GLU A 350 -25.92 1.67 17.79
C GLU A 350 -27.41 1.98 17.94
N ILE A 351 -28.08 2.39 16.85
CA ILE A 351 -29.52 2.67 16.86
C ILE A 351 -30.33 1.40 17.11
N LEU A 352 -30.00 0.30 16.43
CA LEU A 352 -30.70 -0.98 16.61
C LEU A 352 -30.54 -1.52 18.04
N GLN A 353 -29.35 -1.37 18.62
CA GLN A 353 -29.11 -1.73 20.02
C GLN A 353 -29.93 -0.86 20.99
N LYS A 354 -29.99 0.46 20.78
CA LYS A 354 -30.84 1.37 21.58
C LYS A 354 -32.31 0.99 21.51
N ARG A 355 -32.75 0.42 20.39
CA ARG A 355 -34.10 -0.12 20.18
C ARG A 355 -34.28 -1.56 20.69
N LYS A 356 -33.27 -2.14 21.33
CA LYS A 356 -33.26 -3.51 21.86
C LYS A 356 -33.50 -4.59 20.80
N LEU A 357 -33.02 -4.35 19.57
CA LEU A 357 -33.05 -5.33 18.49
C LEU A 357 -31.69 -6.02 18.39
N GLU A 358 -31.65 -7.34 18.53
CA GLU A 358 -30.41 -8.13 18.47
C GLU A 358 -30.07 -8.52 17.02
N VAL A 359 -29.71 -7.49 16.24
CA VAL A 359 -29.36 -7.62 14.83
C VAL A 359 -27.84 -7.74 14.66
N ILE A 360 -27.40 -8.82 14.02
CA ILE A 360 -26.05 -8.93 13.46
C ILE A 360 -26.12 -8.45 12.02
N LEU A 361 -25.55 -7.28 11.74
CA LEU A 361 -25.65 -6.66 10.43
C LEU A 361 -24.43 -6.98 9.56
N VAL A 362 -24.68 -7.36 8.32
CA VAL A 362 -23.68 -7.56 7.27
C VAL A 362 -23.87 -6.49 6.20
N ASP A 363 -22.80 -5.75 5.98
CA ASP A 363 -22.66 -4.84 4.87
C ASP A 363 -22.24 -5.63 3.63
N SER A 364 -23.12 -5.72 2.64
CA SER A 364 -22.86 -6.51 1.43
C SER A 364 -22.03 -5.77 0.37
N HIS A 365 -21.80 -4.46 0.53
CA HIS A 365 -21.00 -3.67 -0.43
C HIS A 365 -21.42 -3.88 -1.89
N SER A 366 -22.73 -3.88 -2.14
CA SER A 366 -23.28 -4.59 -3.28
C SER A 366 -23.41 -3.75 -4.56
N SER A 367 -23.34 -2.42 -4.45
CA SER A 367 -23.46 -1.52 -5.60
C SER A 367 -22.50 -0.33 -5.54
N TYR A 368 -21.88 -0.06 -6.68
CA TYR A 368 -20.95 1.05 -6.87
C TYR A 368 -21.60 2.13 -7.74
N ILE A 369 -21.70 3.36 -7.25
CA ILE A 369 -22.13 4.51 -8.06
C ILE A 369 -21.09 5.63 -7.95
N SER A 370 -20.60 6.09 -9.10
CA SER A 370 -19.52 7.09 -9.18
C SER A 370 -19.83 8.44 -8.53
N SER A 371 -21.10 8.75 -8.25
CA SER A 371 -21.52 10.00 -7.59
C SER A 371 -21.33 10.01 -6.07
N ASP A 372 -21.27 8.84 -5.43
CA ASP A 372 -21.20 8.71 -3.95
C ASP A 372 -19.79 8.38 -3.44
N LEU A 373 -18.78 8.71 -4.24
CA LEU A 373 -17.36 8.59 -3.88
C LEU A 373 -17.12 9.19 -2.48
N ASN A 374 -16.84 8.30 -1.52
CA ASN A 374 -16.32 8.55 -0.18
C ASN A 374 -17.32 8.92 0.93
N ARG A 375 -18.61 8.59 0.83
CA ARG A 375 -19.51 8.78 1.99
C ARG A 375 -20.11 7.46 2.44
N PRO A 376 -19.80 7.00 3.68
CA PRO A 376 -20.53 5.89 4.26
C PRO A 376 -22.01 6.29 4.36
N LEU A 377 -22.90 5.34 4.11
CA LEU A 377 -24.31 5.53 4.34
C LEU A 377 -24.52 5.71 5.85
N THR A 378 -25.22 6.79 6.23
CA THR A 378 -25.60 7.05 7.62
C THR A 378 -27.12 6.98 7.80
N PRO A 379 -27.61 6.64 9.01
CA PRO A 379 -29.03 6.59 9.34
C PRO A 379 -29.85 7.85 9.02
N GLU A 380 -29.21 9.02 8.98
CA GLU A 380 -29.88 10.31 8.79
C GLU A 380 -30.32 10.55 7.33
N THR A 381 -29.63 9.90 6.39
CA THR A 381 -29.90 10.01 4.95
C THR A 381 -31.26 9.40 4.58
N ARG A 382 -31.80 9.78 3.41
CA ARG A 382 -33.06 9.20 2.89
C ARG A 382 -32.96 7.67 2.78
N LEU A 383 -31.87 7.18 2.18
CA LEU A 383 -31.62 5.75 2.03
C LEU A 383 -31.36 5.07 3.38
N GLY A 384 -30.63 5.71 4.29
CA GLY A 384 -30.39 5.17 5.63
C GLY A 384 -31.65 5.00 6.48
N LYS A 385 -32.59 5.94 6.39
CA LYS A 385 -33.92 5.81 7.04
C LYS A 385 -34.71 4.63 6.49
N LEU A 386 -34.62 4.39 5.18
CA LEU A 386 -35.27 3.26 4.52
C LEU A 386 -34.65 1.93 4.99
N VAL A 387 -33.33 1.85 5.04
CA VAL A 387 -32.59 0.71 5.58
C VAL A 387 -33.01 0.41 7.02
N LEU A 388 -33.00 1.41 7.90
CA LEU A 388 -33.43 1.23 9.30
C LEU A 388 -34.86 0.68 9.40
N LYS A 389 -35.78 1.24 8.61
CA LYS A 389 -37.17 0.77 8.59
C LYS A 389 -37.26 -0.69 8.16
N CYS A 390 -36.57 -1.09 7.08
CA CYS A 390 -36.57 -2.47 6.61
C CYS A 390 -35.97 -3.44 7.64
N LEU A 391 -34.89 -3.05 8.33
CA LEU A 391 -34.29 -3.85 9.40
C LEU A 391 -35.25 -4.03 10.58
N GLU A 392 -35.93 -2.96 11.00
CA GLU A 392 -36.90 -2.99 12.10
C GLU A 392 -38.13 -3.83 11.76
N ASP A 393 -38.68 -3.67 10.56
CA ASP A 393 -39.82 -4.46 10.09
C ASP A 393 -39.47 -5.96 10.05
N LEU A 394 -38.24 -6.31 9.62
CA LEU A 394 -37.76 -7.70 9.63
C LEU A 394 -37.46 -8.24 11.02
N ALA A 395 -36.92 -7.41 11.92
CA ALA A 395 -36.60 -7.84 13.27
C ALA A 395 -37.87 -8.17 14.07
N ASN A 396 -38.98 -7.49 13.80
CA ASN A 396 -40.27 -7.68 14.48
C ASN A 396 -41.17 -8.79 13.89
N LEU A 397 -40.79 -9.44 12.78
CA LEU A 397 -41.46 -10.63 12.23
C LEU A 397 -41.21 -11.86 13.10
#